data_AF-A0A9X5BEK0-F1
#
_entry.id   AF-A0A9X5BEK0-F1
#
_cell.length_a   1.000
_cell.length_b   1.000
_cell.length_c   1.000
_cell.angle_alpha   90.00
_cell.angle_beta   90.00
_cell.angle_gamma   90.00
#
_symmetry.space_group_name_H-M   'P 1'
#
loop_
_entity.id
_entity.type
_entity.pdbx_description
1 polymer ?
#
loop_
_entity_poly.entity_id
_entity_poly.type
_entity_poly.pdbx_seq_one_letter_code
_entity_poly.pdbx_strand_id
1 'polypeptide(L)'
;MERNGLLANNKISERELEIVKTFEKNFWEILRMSDYKANQYVKDEQLIIDNNEIGNLATDMLDNIVIVSLNADLEGFLEKLEEEPYFKDNNLFIQWIRVCKEEREYASEDIKFFKNIEWDTLRTTIKHCFEYYVLTTNPYEKEFEGVSKEQLEIIAKVAFTLIEMIVVYNYSYDASKKRSWQMFVWEEKVFEVYWELIEKNRDKLWKNAVMQRILNLDKKVNAISNKIIKFDE
;
A
#
# COMPACT_ATOMS: atom_id res chain seq x y z
N MET A 1 -31.49 13.16 -8.93
CA MET A 1 -30.08 13.36 -9.28
C MET A 1 -29.58 12.02 -9.78
N GLU A 2 -29.36 11.90 -11.09
CA GLU A 2 -28.76 10.68 -11.65
C GLU A 2 -27.33 10.59 -11.11
N ARG A 3 -26.99 9.44 -10.50
CA ARG A 3 -25.64 9.24 -10.00
C ARG A 3 -24.75 8.91 -11.18
N ASN A 4 -23.76 9.77 -11.46
CA ASN A 4 -22.65 9.42 -12.33
C ASN A 4 -21.88 8.30 -11.64
N GLY A 5 -21.89 7.10 -12.20
CA GLY A 5 -21.23 5.92 -11.63
C GLY A 5 -19.82 5.72 -12.15
N LEU A 6 -19.03 4.92 -11.43
CA LEU A 6 -17.72 4.47 -11.91
C LEU A 6 -17.88 3.53 -13.11
N LEU A 7 -17.21 3.84 -14.22
CA LEU A 7 -17.16 2.97 -15.39
C LEU A 7 -16.04 1.94 -15.21
N ALA A 8 -16.41 0.68 -15.01
CA ALA A 8 -15.48 -0.42 -14.84
C ALA A 8 -14.99 -1.00 -16.18
N ASN A 9 -13.77 -1.55 -16.18
CA ASN A 9 -13.22 -2.28 -17.33
C ASN A 9 -13.96 -3.60 -17.58
N ASN A 10 -14.18 -3.97 -18.85
CA ASN A 10 -14.89 -5.20 -19.24
C ASN A 10 -14.16 -6.52 -18.92
N LYS A 11 -12.97 -6.48 -18.30
CA LYS A 11 -12.10 -7.64 -18.03
C LYS A 11 -11.79 -7.86 -16.55
N ILE A 12 -12.61 -7.32 -15.65
CA ILE A 12 -12.38 -7.43 -14.21
C ILE A 12 -13.14 -8.61 -13.60
N SER A 13 -12.62 -9.18 -12.53
CA SER A 13 -13.28 -10.26 -11.77
C SER A 13 -14.53 -9.77 -11.02
N GLU A 14 -15.41 -10.69 -10.63
CA GLU A 14 -16.60 -10.35 -9.81
C GLU A 14 -16.22 -9.63 -8.51
N ARG A 15 -15.13 -10.06 -7.88
CA ARG A 15 -14.60 -9.46 -6.66
C ARG A 15 -14.11 -8.02 -6.90
N GLU A 16 -13.40 -7.77 -7.99
CA GLU A 16 -12.95 -6.42 -8.37
C GLU A 16 -14.14 -5.49 -8.67
N LEU A 17 -15.18 -6.01 -9.31
CA LEU A 17 -16.40 -5.26 -9.56
C LEU A 17 -17.14 -4.91 -8.26
N GLU A 18 -17.18 -5.81 -7.29
CA GLU A 18 -17.76 -5.55 -5.97
C GLU A 18 -17.00 -4.45 -5.23
N ILE A 19 -15.67 -4.41 -5.35
CA ILE A 19 -14.82 -3.38 -4.76
C ILE A 19 -15.11 -2.01 -5.37
N VAL A 20 -15.20 -1.91 -6.69
CA VAL A 20 -15.55 -0.66 -7.40
C VAL A 20 -16.91 -0.15 -6.92
N LYS A 21 -17.91 -1.03 -6.83
CA LYS A 21 -19.25 -0.66 -6.32
C LYS A 21 -19.22 -0.23 -4.86
N THR A 22 -18.42 -0.90 -4.04
CA THR A 22 -18.28 -0.58 -2.61
C THR A 22 -17.62 0.78 -2.41
N PHE A 23 -16.56 1.06 -3.18
CA PHE A 23 -15.92 2.38 -3.20
C PHE A 23 -16.92 3.47 -3.57
N GLU A 24 -17.65 3.30 -4.67
CA GLU A 24 -18.64 4.28 -5.14
C GLU A 24 -19.73 4.52 -4.09
N LYS A 25 -20.24 3.43 -3.49
CA LYS A 25 -21.23 3.49 -2.41
C LYS A 25 -20.70 4.27 -1.22
N ASN A 26 -19.49 3.99 -0.76
CA ASN A 26 -18.89 4.67 0.39
C ASN A 26 -18.64 6.15 0.10
N PHE A 27 -18.16 6.48 -1.10
CA PHE A 27 -17.99 7.85 -1.56
C PHE A 27 -19.32 8.62 -1.48
N TRP A 28 -20.39 8.08 -2.06
CA TRP A 28 -21.71 8.70 -2.03
C TRP A 28 -22.27 8.84 -0.61
N GLU A 29 -22.00 7.86 0.25
CA GLU A 29 -22.48 7.89 1.63
C GLU A 29 -21.75 8.94 2.48
N ILE A 30 -20.43 9.09 2.32
CA ILE A 30 -19.65 10.17 2.95
C ILE A 30 -20.21 11.54 2.55
N LEU A 31 -20.49 11.74 1.26
CA LEU A 31 -21.09 12.97 0.78
C LEU A 31 -22.48 13.20 1.37
N ARG A 32 -23.33 12.17 1.38
CA ARG A 32 -24.69 12.26 1.95
C ARG A 32 -24.66 12.60 3.44
N MET A 33 -23.79 11.96 4.22
CA MET A 33 -23.65 12.18 5.66
C MET A 33 -23.00 13.52 6.02
N SER A 34 -22.34 14.17 5.07
CA SER A 34 -21.70 15.48 5.24
C SER A 34 -22.51 16.64 4.66
N ASP A 35 -23.78 16.41 4.34
CA ASP A 35 -24.63 17.36 3.61
C ASP A 35 -23.94 17.90 2.34
N TYR A 36 -23.22 17.01 1.65
CA TYR A 36 -22.43 17.28 0.44
C TYR A 36 -21.31 18.33 0.65
N LYS A 37 -20.76 18.43 1.87
CA LYS A 37 -19.67 19.36 2.23
C LYS A 37 -18.47 18.62 2.84
N ALA A 38 -17.91 17.64 2.12
CA ALA A 38 -16.80 16.83 2.64
C ALA A 38 -15.47 17.61 2.79
N ASN A 39 -15.32 18.79 2.18
CA ASN A 39 -14.17 19.67 2.43
C ASN A 39 -13.97 19.99 3.92
N GLN A 40 -15.03 19.96 4.73
CA GLN A 40 -14.93 20.21 6.18
C GLN A 40 -14.01 19.21 6.90
N TYR A 41 -13.78 18.04 6.31
CA TYR A 41 -12.92 16.99 6.85
C TYR A 41 -11.47 17.11 6.40
N VAL A 42 -11.14 17.95 5.42
CA VAL A 42 -9.75 18.07 4.92
C VAL A 42 -9.07 19.25 5.60
N LYS A 43 -8.00 18.98 6.37
CA LYS A 43 -7.15 20.00 7.01
C LYS A 43 -5.69 19.68 6.73
N ASP A 44 -4.95 20.66 6.20
CA ASP A 44 -3.50 20.53 5.93
C ASP A 44 -3.13 19.21 5.25
N GLU A 45 -3.85 18.86 4.17
CA GLU A 45 -3.68 17.63 3.37
C GLU A 45 -4.08 16.32 4.09
N GLN A 46 -4.62 16.39 5.30
CA GLN A 46 -5.08 15.24 6.07
C GLN A 46 -6.60 15.18 6.15
N LEU A 47 -7.13 13.96 6.18
CA LEU A 47 -8.54 13.72 6.48
C LEU A 47 -8.74 13.58 7.98
N ILE A 48 -9.48 14.53 8.57
CA ILE A 48 -9.81 14.60 9.99
C ILE A 48 -11.32 14.49 10.15
N ILE A 49 -11.77 13.33 10.61
CA ILE A 49 -13.18 13.01 10.80
C ILE A 49 -13.40 12.58 12.26
N ASP A 50 -14.15 13.38 13.01
CA ASP A 50 -14.54 13.05 14.40
C ASP A 50 -15.70 12.05 14.45
N ASN A 51 -16.45 11.90 13.36
CA ASN A 51 -17.53 10.94 13.23
C ASN A 51 -16.99 9.55 12.84
N ASN A 52 -17.00 8.60 13.77
CA ASN A 52 -16.52 7.23 13.56
C ASN A 52 -17.15 6.51 12.37
N GLU A 53 -18.44 6.76 12.08
CA GLU A 53 -19.13 6.09 10.96
C GLU A 53 -18.58 6.57 9.61
N ILE A 54 -18.45 7.89 9.44
CA ILE A 54 -17.85 8.50 8.23
C ILE A 54 -16.37 8.11 8.13
N GLY A 55 -15.65 8.07 9.26
CA GLY A 55 -14.26 7.64 9.31
C GLY A 55 -14.06 6.20 8.84
N ASN A 56 -14.95 5.28 9.23
CA ASN A 56 -14.94 3.90 8.75
C ASN A 56 -15.20 3.80 7.24
N LEU A 57 -16.19 4.55 6.73
CA LEU A 57 -16.48 4.60 5.30
C LEU A 57 -15.28 5.12 4.49
N ALA A 58 -14.63 6.18 4.97
CA ALA A 58 -13.45 6.76 4.34
C ALA A 58 -12.27 5.78 4.35
N THR A 59 -12.08 5.07 5.46
CA THR A 59 -11.04 4.04 5.57
C THR A 59 -11.27 2.91 4.59
N ASP A 60 -12.49 2.36 4.52
CA ASP A 60 -12.85 1.29 3.58
C ASP A 60 -12.75 1.74 2.13
N MET A 61 -13.09 3.00 1.82
CA MET A 61 -12.92 3.59 0.50
C MET A 61 -11.44 3.66 0.12
N LEU A 62 -10.59 4.21 0.98
CA LEU A 62 -9.15 4.34 0.75
C LEU A 62 -8.44 2.99 0.61
N ASP A 63 -8.83 2.03 1.43
CA ASP A 63 -8.29 0.67 1.44
C ASP A 63 -8.43 -0.02 0.07
N ASN A 64 -9.34 0.44 -0.77
CA ASN A 64 -9.63 -0.12 -2.07
C ASN A 64 -9.19 0.78 -3.25
N ILE A 65 -8.62 1.97 -2.98
CA ILE A 65 -8.40 3.01 -4.00
C ILE A 65 -7.51 2.56 -5.16
N VAL A 66 -6.46 1.78 -4.88
CA VAL A 66 -5.54 1.26 -5.91
C VAL A 66 -6.28 0.28 -6.83
N ILE A 67 -7.08 -0.62 -6.25
CA ILE A 67 -7.85 -1.60 -7.00
C ILE A 67 -8.87 -0.88 -7.89
N VAL A 68 -9.55 0.14 -7.37
CA VAL A 68 -10.50 0.94 -8.14
C VAL A 68 -9.80 1.66 -9.28
N SER A 69 -8.67 2.32 -9.01
CA SER A 69 -7.92 3.06 -10.03
C SER A 69 -7.43 2.18 -11.18
N LEU A 70 -7.02 0.94 -10.89
CA LEU A 70 -6.57 -0.01 -11.92
C LEU A 70 -7.73 -0.60 -12.75
N ASN A 71 -8.95 -0.61 -12.21
CA ASN A 71 -10.07 -1.38 -12.75
C ASN A 71 -11.26 -0.51 -13.20
N ALA A 72 -11.25 0.79 -12.90
CA ALA A 72 -12.31 1.73 -13.24
C ALA A 72 -11.75 3.11 -13.60
N ASP A 73 -12.55 3.90 -14.31
CA ASP A 73 -12.24 5.29 -14.64
C ASP A 73 -12.47 6.21 -13.42
N LEU A 74 -11.58 6.09 -12.43
CA LEU A 74 -11.63 6.91 -11.21
C LEU A 74 -11.41 8.38 -11.52
N GLU A 75 -10.48 8.70 -12.44
CA GLU A 75 -10.19 10.09 -12.78
C GLU A 75 -11.39 10.74 -13.49
N GLY A 76 -11.95 10.11 -14.52
CA GLY A 76 -13.13 10.62 -15.20
C GLY A 76 -14.36 10.67 -14.29
N PHE A 77 -14.45 9.82 -13.27
CA PHE A 77 -15.46 9.94 -12.22
C PHE A 77 -15.26 11.19 -11.36
N LEU A 78 -14.03 11.46 -10.91
CA LEU A 78 -13.73 12.64 -10.09
C LEU A 78 -13.87 13.95 -10.88
N GLU A 79 -13.42 13.99 -12.14
CA GLU A 79 -13.56 15.15 -13.02
C GLU A 79 -15.04 15.53 -13.24
N LYS A 80 -15.91 14.54 -13.50
CA LYS A 80 -17.36 14.78 -13.63
C LYS A 80 -17.98 15.37 -12.38
N LEU A 81 -17.49 14.99 -11.20
CA LEU A 81 -17.99 15.54 -9.93
C LEU A 81 -17.58 17.01 -9.78
N GLU A 82 -16.38 17.40 -10.24
CA GLU A 82 -15.94 18.79 -10.19
C GLU A 82 -16.76 19.70 -11.12
N GLU A 83 -17.33 19.16 -12.20
CA GLU A 83 -18.22 19.88 -13.13
C GLU A 83 -19.64 20.11 -12.57
N GLU A 84 -20.05 19.33 -11.57
CA GLU A 84 -21.40 19.36 -11.02
C GLU A 84 -21.56 20.51 -10.00
N PRO A 85 -22.53 21.44 -10.19
CA PRO A 85 -22.68 22.63 -9.34
C PRO A 85 -22.83 22.34 -7.83
N TYR A 86 -23.39 21.17 -7.49
CA TYR A 86 -23.62 20.74 -6.11
C TYR A 86 -22.36 20.26 -5.39
N PHE A 87 -21.25 20.04 -6.11
CA PHE A 87 -20.01 19.51 -5.54
C PHE A 87 -18.86 20.52 -5.53
N LYS A 88 -19.15 21.77 -5.88
CA LYS A 88 -18.16 22.87 -5.85
C LYS A 88 -17.47 23.01 -4.48
N ASP A 89 -18.15 22.61 -3.40
CA ASP A 89 -17.64 22.60 -2.02
C ASP A 89 -16.95 21.27 -1.61
N ASN A 90 -16.52 20.45 -2.58
CA ASN A 90 -15.83 19.17 -2.34
C ASN A 90 -14.46 19.04 -3.04
N ASN A 91 -13.95 20.13 -3.62
CA ASN A 91 -12.67 20.11 -4.35
C ASN A 91 -11.46 19.68 -3.49
N LEU A 92 -11.41 20.04 -2.20
CA LEU A 92 -10.33 19.60 -1.31
C LEU A 92 -10.42 18.11 -1.01
N PHE A 93 -11.64 17.60 -0.84
CA PHE A 93 -11.88 16.17 -0.64
C PHE A 93 -11.52 15.36 -1.88
N ILE A 94 -11.90 15.82 -3.07
CA ILE A 94 -11.52 15.20 -4.35
C ILE A 94 -10.00 15.23 -4.55
N GLN A 95 -9.35 16.37 -4.30
CA GLN A 95 -7.90 16.48 -4.41
C GLN A 95 -7.18 15.54 -3.42
N TRP A 96 -7.69 15.42 -2.20
CA TRP A 96 -7.16 14.49 -1.21
C TRP A 96 -7.27 13.01 -1.67
N ILE A 97 -8.37 12.63 -2.33
CA ILE A 97 -8.50 11.29 -2.94
C ILE A 97 -7.42 11.08 -4.01
N ARG A 98 -7.16 12.07 -4.88
CA ARG A 98 -6.11 11.98 -5.91
C ARG A 98 -4.73 11.80 -5.29
N VAL A 99 -4.39 12.57 -4.24
CA VAL A 99 -3.12 12.40 -3.51
C VAL A 99 -3.01 10.99 -2.92
N CYS A 100 -4.07 10.51 -2.26
CA CYS A 100 -4.09 9.15 -1.70
C CYS A 100 -3.94 8.06 -2.77
N LYS A 101 -4.50 8.26 -3.96
CA LYS A 101 -4.36 7.38 -5.11
C LYS A 101 -2.88 7.34 -5.55
N GLU A 102 -2.28 8.50 -5.81
CA GLU A 102 -0.88 8.60 -6.26
C GLU A 102 0.09 7.97 -5.26
N GLU A 103 -0.06 8.26 -3.97
CA GLU A 103 0.79 7.69 -2.91
C GLU A 103 0.72 6.16 -2.85
N ARG A 104 -0.45 5.58 -3.11
CA ARG A 104 -0.68 4.14 -2.98
C ARG A 104 -0.42 3.38 -4.28
N GLU A 105 -0.54 4.02 -5.44
CA GLU A 105 -0.27 3.41 -6.75
C GLU A 105 1.21 3.07 -6.92
N TYR A 106 2.13 3.87 -6.35
CA TYR A 106 3.57 3.65 -6.50
C TYR A 106 4.00 2.21 -6.14
N ALA A 107 3.47 1.67 -5.03
CA ALA A 107 3.78 0.30 -4.61
C ALA A 107 3.24 -0.77 -5.58
N SER A 108 2.12 -0.51 -6.24
CA SER A 108 1.55 -1.39 -7.26
C SER A 108 2.29 -1.27 -8.60
N GLU A 109 2.74 -0.07 -8.98
CA GLU A 109 3.53 0.18 -10.18
C GLU A 109 4.84 -0.61 -10.14
N ASP A 110 5.56 -0.53 -9.02
CA ASP A 110 6.84 -1.21 -8.81
C ASP A 110 6.76 -2.71 -9.11
N ILE A 111 5.65 -3.36 -8.76
CA ILE A 111 5.49 -4.81 -8.92
C ILE A 111 4.67 -5.20 -10.15
N LYS A 112 4.29 -4.27 -11.04
CA LYS A 112 3.50 -4.59 -12.25
C LYS A 112 4.12 -5.72 -13.07
N PHE A 113 5.45 -5.80 -13.08
CA PHE A 113 6.17 -6.84 -13.80
C PHE A 113 5.86 -8.27 -13.31
N PHE A 114 5.36 -8.45 -12.08
CA PHE A 114 4.97 -9.77 -11.57
C PHE A 114 3.93 -10.45 -12.48
N LYS A 115 3.05 -9.67 -13.10
CA LYS A 115 2.02 -10.17 -14.02
C LYS A 115 2.59 -10.66 -15.36
N ASN A 116 3.80 -10.24 -15.70
CA ASN A 116 4.45 -10.55 -16.97
C ASN A 116 5.53 -11.64 -16.86
N ILE A 117 5.82 -12.10 -15.64
CA ILE A 117 6.77 -13.20 -15.40
C ILE A 117 5.98 -14.51 -15.25
N GLU A 118 6.47 -15.58 -15.87
CA GLU A 118 5.91 -16.92 -15.67
C GLU A 118 5.95 -17.30 -14.18
N TRP A 119 4.87 -17.91 -13.68
CA TRP A 119 4.71 -18.20 -12.25
C TRP A 119 5.89 -18.96 -11.63
N ASP A 120 6.39 -20.01 -12.28
CA ASP A 120 7.49 -20.81 -11.74
C ASP A 120 8.81 -20.03 -11.68
N THR A 121 9.04 -19.16 -12.67
CA THR A 121 10.16 -18.21 -12.67
C THR A 121 10.02 -17.23 -11.51
N LEU A 122 8.86 -16.56 -11.38
CA LEU A 122 8.61 -15.61 -10.29
C LEU A 122 8.78 -16.27 -8.91
N ARG A 123 8.21 -17.45 -8.71
CA ARG A 123 8.32 -18.21 -7.45
C ARG A 123 9.78 -18.53 -7.12
N THR A 124 10.56 -18.92 -8.12
CA THR A 124 11.99 -19.24 -7.93
C THR A 124 12.80 -17.98 -7.62
N THR A 125 12.52 -16.87 -8.30
CA THR A 125 13.14 -15.57 -8.04
C THR A 125 12.82 -15.07 -6.63
N ILE A 126 11.57 -15.15 -6.18
CA ILE A 126 11.18 -14.77 -4.82
C ILE A 126 12.00 -15.55 -3.79
N LYS A 127 12.10 -16.88 -3.94
CA LYS A 127 12.88 -17.73 -3.05
C LYS A 127 14.36 -17.36 -3.06
N HIS A 128 14.92 -17.13 -4.24
CA HIS A 128 16.31 -16.71 -4.41
C HIS A 128 16.57 -15.37 -3.71
N CYS A 129 15.76 -14.35 -3.98
CA CYS A 129 15.84 -13.05 -3.31
C CYS A 129 15.73 -13.20 -1.79
N PHE A 130 14.80 -14.01 -1.30
CA PHE A 130 14.63 -14.21 0.13
C PHE A 130 15.89 -14.85 0.76
N GLU A 131 16.42 -15.90 0.15
CA GLU A 131 17.58 -16.60 0.67
C GLU A 131 18.84 -15.73 0.69
N TYR A 132 19.09 -14.98 -0.38
CA TYR A 132 20.35 -14.26 -0.55
C TYR A 132 20.29 -12.79 -0.13
N TYR A 133 19.17 -12.09 -0.32
CA TYR A 133 19.08 -10.64 -0.10
C TYR A 133 18.44 -10.33 1.26
N VAL A 134 17.52 -11.16 1.72
CA VAL A 134 16.77 -10.93 2.96
C VAL A 134 17.43 -11.63 4.16
N LEU A 135 17.88 -12.87 3.98
CA LEU A 135 18.45 -13.67 5.07
C LEU A 135 19.96 -13.51 5.28
N THR A 136 20.68 -12.88 4.35
CA THR A 136 22.13 -12.63 4.47
C THR A 136 22.44 -11.17 4.73
N THR A 137 23.63 -10.90 5.26
CA THR A 137 24.13 -9.55 5.55
C THR A 137 24.84 -8.89 4.37
N ASN A 138 24.94 -9.53 3.19
CA ASN A 138 25.61 -8.97 2.02
C ASN A 138 24.68 -9.01 0.79
N PRO A 139 23.84 -7.97 0.62
CA PRO A 139 22.83 -7.96 -0.42
C PRO A 139 23.46 -7.54 -1.77
N TYR A 140 22.94 -8.07 -2.89
CA TYR A 140 23.16 -7.59 -4.27
C TYR A 140 24.35 -8.13 -5.09
N GLU A 141 25.11 -9.15 -4.66
CA GLU A 141 26.20 -9.70 -5.50
C GLU A 141 25.76 -10.82 -6.45
N LYS A 142 24.59 -11.44 -6.24
CA LYS A 142 24.11 -12.55 -7.07
C LYS A 142 23.06 -12.08 -8.07
N GLU A 143 23.41 -12.16 -9.35
CA GLU A 143 22.47 -12.05 -10.46
C GLU A 143 21.56 -13.29 -10.52
N PHE A 144 20.33 -13.09 -10.98
CA PHE A 144 19.39 -14.17 -11.29
C PHE A 144 18.99 -14.07 -12.75
N GLU A 145 19.15 -15.15 -13.51
CA GLU A 145 18.89 -15.15 -14.95
C GLU A 145 17.42 -14.78 -15.24
N GLY A 146 17.21 -13.92 -16.23
CA GLY A 146 15.87 -13.51 -16.67
C GLY A 146 15.18 -12.44 -15.82
N VAL A 147 15.84 -11.90 -14.77
CA VAL A 147 15.30 -10.83 -13.93
C VAL A 147 16.35 -9.74 -13.71
N SER A 148 15.98 -8.47 -13.90
CA SER A 148 16.90 -7.35 -13.74
C SER A 148 17.24 -7.09 -12.26
N LYS A 149 18.37 -6.43 -11.99
CA LYS A 149 18.75 -6.03 -10.63
C LYS A 149 17.66 -5.19 -9.94
N GLU A 150 17.06 -4.25 -10.68
CA GLU A 150 15.97 -3.41 -10.17
C GLU A 150 14.75 -4.25 -9.75
N GLN A 151 14.39 -5.25 -10.55
CA GLN A 151 13.30 -6.18 -10.19
C GLN A 151 13.64 -7.00 -8.95
N LEU A 152 14.89 -7.46 -8.80
CA LEU A 152 15.35 -8.16 -7.59
C LEU A 152 15.29 -7.25 -6.35
N GLU A 153 15.64 -5.98 -6.49
CA GLU A 153 15.53 -4.97 -5.43
C GLU A 153 14.06 -4.76 -5.02
N ILE A 154 13.14 -4.69 -5.98
CA ILE A 154 11.70 -4.56 -5.71
C ILE A 154 11.17 -5.81 -4.98
N ILE A 155 11.53 -7.02 -5.43
CA ILE A 155 11.17 -8.28 -4.76
C ILE A 155 11.69 -8.29 -3.32
N ALA A 156 12.92 -7.84 -3.08
CA ALA A 156 13.48 -7.74 -1.74
C ALA A 156 12.74 -6.69 -0.88
N LYS A 157 12.41 -5.51 -1.44
CA LYS A 157 11.62 -4.48 -0.76
C LYS A 157 10.26 -5.01 -0.29
N VAL A 158 9.55 -5.72 -1.16
CA VAL A 158 8.30 -6.39 -0.83
C VAL A 158 8.49 -7.34 0.35
N ALA A 159 9.54 -8.16 0.33
CA ALA A 159 9.84 -9.09 1.42
C ALA A 159 10.02 -8.34 2.75
N PHE A 160 10.79 -7.23 2.76
CA PHE A 160 11.01 -6.43 3.95
C PHE A 160 9.73 -5.79 4.48
N THR A 161 8.87 -5.27 3.60
CA THR A 161 7.55 -4.74 3.99
C THR A 161 6.70 -5.82 4.68
N LEU A 162 6.67 -7.03 4.10
CA LEU A 162 5.92 -8.14 4.70
C LEU A 162 6.53 -8.62 6.02
N ILE A 163 7.85 -8.66 6.13
CA ILE A 163 8.54 -8.98 7.39
C ILE A 163 8.19 -7.97 8.46
N GLU A 164 8.17 -6.67 8.13
CA GLU A 164 7.78 -5.64 9.09
C GLU A 164 6.35 -5.87 9.60
N MET A 165 5.39 -6.11 8.69
CA MET A 165 4.01 -6.40 9.05
C MET A 165 3.85 -7.67 9.91
N ILE A 166 4.42 -8.78 9.45
CA ILE A 166 4.19 -10.12 10.02
C ILE A 166 5.03 -10.35 11.28
N VAL A 167 6.28 -9.92 11.27
CA VAL A 167 7.26 -10.20 12.32
C VAL A 167 7.31 -9.06 13.32
N VAL A 168 7.43 -7.80 12.85
CA VAL A 168 7.62 -6.65 13.75
C VAL A 168 6.30 -6.17 14.35
N TYR A 169 5.26 -6.01 13.52
CA TYR A 169 3.93 -5.58 13.96
C TYR A 169 3.00 -6.74 14.34
N ASN A 170 3.45 -7.99 14.15
CA ASN A 170 2.74 -9.21 14.53
C ASN A 170 1.32 -9.31 13.94
N TYR A 171 1.17 -8.92 12.68
CA TYR A 171 -0.11 -9.06 11.98
C TYR A 171 -0.44 -10.55 11.78
N SER A 172 -1.73 -10.90 11.91
CA SER A 172 -2.21 -12.23 11.57
C SER A 172 -2.07 -12.51 10.06
N TYR A 173 -2.25 -13.78 9.66
CA TYR A 173 -2.29 -14.18 8.24
C TYR A 173 -3.32 -13.35 7.47
N ASP A 174 -4.56 -13.29 7.96
CA ASP A 174 -5.65 -12.60 7.27
C ASP A 174 -5.42 -11.09 7.18
N ALA A 175 -4.89 -10.48 8.25
CA ALA A 175 -4.57 -9.05 8.26
C ALA A 175 -3.43 -8.73 7.28
N SER A 176 -2.37 -9.56 7.27
CA SER A 176 -1.23 -9.41 6.37
C SER A 176 -1.62 -9.63 4.91
N LYS A 177 -2.46 -10.64 4.65
CA LYS A 177 -3.00 -10.96 3.32
C LYS A 177 -3.85 -9.82 2.80
N LYS A 178 -4.82 -9.35 3.60
CA LYS A 178 -5.68 -8.21 3.24
C LYS A 178 -4.83 -6.99 2.93
N ARG A 179 -3.93 -6.60 3.83
CA ARG A 179 -3.15 -5.37 3.69
C ARG A 179 -2.16 -5.43 2.52
N SER A 180 -1.45 -6.55 2.34
CA SER A 180 -0.55 -6.71 1.20
C SER A 180 -1.29 -6.66 -0.12
N TRP A 181 -2.46 -7.27 -0.21
CA TRP A 181 -3.28 -7.21 -1.42
C TRP A 181 -3.77 -5.79 -1.73
N GLN A 182 -4.12 -4.99 -0.73
CA GLN A 182 -4.48 -3.57 -0.90
C GLN A 182 -3.31 -2.70 -1.40
N MET A 183 -2.08 -3.04 -1.03
CA MET A 183 -0.88 -2.27 -1.42
C MET A 183 -0.33 -2.72 -2.78
N PHE A 184 -0.34 -4.02 -3.05
CA PHE A 184 0.38 -4.64 -4.16
C PHE A 184 -0.54 -5.09 -5.30
N VAL A 185 -1.83 -5.33 -5.04
CA VAL A 185 -2.80 -5.80 -6.05
C VAL A 185 -2.29 -7.03 -6.83
N TRP A 186 -1.61 -7.91 -6.10
CA TRP A 186 -1.04 -9.15 -6.64
C TRP A 186 -1.96 -10.36 -6.42
N GLU A 187 -1.63 -11.46 -7.07
CA GLU A 187 -2.33 -12.72 -6.88
C GLU A 187 -2.04 -13.35 -5.51
N GLU A 188 -3.04 -14.00 -4.93
CA GLU A 188 -2.96 -14.65 -3.61
C GLU A 188 -1.77 -15.61 -3.47
N LYS A 189 -1.52 -16.41 -4.52
CA LYS A 189 -0.40 -17.36 -4.56
C LYS A 189 0.96 -16.69 -4.32
N VAL A 190 1.13 -15.42 -4.69
CA VAL A 190 2.38 -14.68 -4.46
C VAL A 190 2.58 -14.43 -2.97
N PHE A 191 1.52 -13.97 -2.29
CA PHE A 191 1.54 -13.76 -0.84
C PHE A 191 1.85 -15.04 -0.07
N GLU A 192 1.27 -16.17 -0.49
CA GLU A 192 1.52 -17.48 0.14
C GLU A 192 3.00 -17.86 0.13
N VAL A 193 3.70 -17.63 -0.98
CA VAL A 193 5.14 -17.90 -1.07
C VAL A 193 5.92 -17.08 -0.05
N TYR A 194 5.62 -15.79 0.07
CA TYR A 194 6.27 -14.94 1.08
C TYR A 194 5.92 -15.37 2.49
N TRP A 195 4.65 -15.68 2.76
CA TRP A 195 4.18 -16.12 4.06
C TRP A 195 4.94 -17.37 4.53
N GLU A 196 5.03 -18.40 3.68
CA GLU A 196 5.77 -19.63 3.98
C GLU A 196 7.25 -19.35 4.29
N LEU A 197 7.89 -18.49 3.50
CA LEU A 197 9.29 -18.13 3.68
C LEU A 197 9.52 -17.36 4.99
N ILE A 198 8.61 -16.45 5.33
CA ILE A 198 8.67 -15.63 6.54
C ILE A 198 8.43 -16.48 7.78
N GLU A 199 7.37 -17.29 7.80
CA GLU A 199 7.07 -18.17 8.94
C GLU A 199 8.21 -19.16 9.21
N LYS A 200 8.73 -19.79 8.16
CA LYS A 200 9.85 -20.74 8.28
C LYS A 200 11.10 -20.10 8.90
N ASN A 201 11.28 -18.78 8.73
CA ASN A 201 12.46 -18.05 9.18
C ASN A 201 12.16 -17.02 10.28
N ARG A 202 10.98 -17.07 10.90
CA ARG A 202 10.45 -16.03 11.80
C ARG A 202 11.43 -15.63 12.90
N ASP A 203 12.04 -16.61 13.58
CA ASP A 203 13.01 -16.36 14.65
C ASP A 203 14.26 -15.63 14.16
N LYS A 204 14.80 -16.02 13.00
CA LYS A 204 15.98 -15.38 12.41
C LYS A 204 15.65 -13.96 11.97
N LEU A 205 14.49 -13.76 11.36
CA LEU A 205 14.00 -12.45 10.93
C LEU A 205 13.77 -11.52 12.12
N TRP A 206 13.18 -12.02 13.21
CA TRP A 206 12.99 -11.24 14.43
C TRP A 206 14.33 -10.77 15.00
N LYS A 207 15.32 -11.68 15.10
CA LYS A 207 16.68 -11.32 15.54
C LYS A 207 17.31 -10.25 14.65
N ASN A 208 17.20 -10.40 13.33
CA ASN A 208 17.71 -9.41 12.38
C ASN A 208 17.02 -8.05 12.55
N ALA A 209 15.69 -8.02 12.68
CA ALA A 209 14.92 -6.80 12.87
C ALA A 209 15.28 -6.08 14.18
N VAL A 210 15.42 -6.83 15.28
CA VAL A 210 15.87 -6.30 16.57
C VAL A 210 17.28 -5.72 16.47
N MET A 211 18.21 -6.43 15.83
CA MET A 211 19.59 -5.97 15.67
C MET A 211 19.67 -4.67 14.88
N GLN A 212 18.91 -4.56 13.79
CA GLN A 212 18.82 -3.33 12.99
C GLN A 212 18.24 -2.16 13.79
N ARG A 213 17.21 -2.41 14.60
CA ARG A 213 16.65 -1.38 15.51
C ARG A 213 17.67 -0.91 16.54
N ILE A 214 18.44 -1.82 17.14
CA ILE A 214 19.52 -1.48 18.09
C ILE A 214 20.58 -0.62 17.42
N LEU A 215 21.09 -1.03 16.25
CA LEU A 215 22.09 -0.25 15.49
C LEU A 215 21.58 1.15 15.12
N ASN A 216 20.31 1.28 14.77
CA ASN A 216 19.71 2.58 14.48
C ASN A 216 19.54 3.46 15.73
N LEU A 217 19.23 2.87 16.88
CA LEU A 217 19.22 3.59 18.16
C LEU A 217 20.62 4.06 18.54
N ASP A 218 21.63 3.20 18.42
CA ASP A 218 23.02 3.57 18.69
C ASP A 218 23.47 4.74 17.80
N LYS A 219 23.13 4.73 16.51
CA LYS A 219 23.40 5.85 15.59
C LYS A 219 22.73 7.15 16.06
N LYS A 220 21.46 7.08 16.50
CA LYS A 220 20.72 8.26 17.00
C LYS A 220 21.31 8.79 18.30
N VAL A 221 21.65 7.90 19.24
CA VAL A 221 22.30 8.26 20.50
C VAL A 221 23.65 8.93 20.23
N ASN A 222 24.48 8.34 19.37
CA ASN A 222 25.77 8.93 18.99
C ASN A 222 25.59 10.31 18.33
N ALA A 223 24.59 10.47 17.46
CA ALA A 223 24.29 11.76 16.85
C ALA A 223 23.86 12.82 17.88
N ILE A 224 23.13 12.44 18.93
CA ILE A 224 22.75 13.34 20.03
C ILE A 224 23.97 13.67 20.90
N SER A 225 24.74 12.68 21.32
CA SER A 225 25.95 12.89 22.14
C SER A 225 26.93 13.84 21.45
N ASN A 226 27.15 13.67 20.13
CA ASN A 226 28.01 14.56 19.34
C ASN A 226 27.46 15.98 19.22
N LYS A 227 26.14 16.17 19.28
CA LYS A 227 25.53 17.50 19.31
C LYS A 227 25.73 18.17 20.67
N ILE A 228 25.55 17.43 21.77
CA ILE A 228 25.74 17.96 23.13
C ILE A 228 27.19 18.41 23.34
N ILE A 229 28.16 17.58 22.94
CA ILE A 229 29.59 17.91 23.05
C ILE A 229 29.95 19.20 22.30
N LYS A 230 29.30 19.46 21.15
CA LYS A 230 29.49 20.70 20.37
C LYS A 230 28.80 21.94 20.94
N PHE A 231 27.88 21.80 21.90
CA PHE A 231 27.25 22.92 22.59
C PHE A 231 28.04 23.38 23.82
N ASP A 232 28.94 22.53 24.33
CA ASP A 232 29.81 22.81 25.48
C ASP A 232 31.20 23.38 25.08
N GLU A 233 31.45 23.58 23.77
CA GLU A 233 32.61 24.30 23.19
C GLU A 233 32.23 25.71 22.73
#